data_AF-A0A537UYD6-F1
#
_entry.id   AF-A0A537UYD6-F1
#
_cell.length_a   1.000
_cell.length_b   1.000
_cell.length_c   1.000
_cell.angle_alpha   90.00
_cell.angle_beta   90.00
_cell.angle_gamma   90.00
#
_symmetry.space_group_name_H-M   'P 1'
#
loop_
_entity.id
_entity.type
_entity.pdbx_description
1 polymer ?
#
loop_
_entity_poly.entity_id
_entity_poly.type
_entity_poly.pdbx_seq_one_letter_code
_entity_poly.pdbx_strand_id
1 'polypeptide(L)'
;GAKLGPAMLFFGCRHPDQDFLYADELKAFEADGITELHTAFSRAQAPKTYVQNLVAAESERVWSLIENGAIIYVCGDGGKMEPDVKAALVAIYRERKSADAAAALRWIDDLGTKNRYVLDVWAGG
;
A
#
# COMPACT_ATOMS: atom_id res chain seq x y z
N GLY A 1 16.55 -12.27 19.30
CA GLY A 1 15.20 -11.65 19.28
C GLY A 1 14.27 -12.50 18.44
N ALA A 2 12.96 -12.24 18.50
CA ALA A 2 11.99 -12.89 17.61
C ALA A 2 12.22 -12.49 16.15
N LYS A 3 12.01 -13.41 15.21
CA LYS A 3 12.10 -13.12 13.77
C LYS A 3 10.87 -12.29 13.35
N LEU A 4 11.10 -11.12 12.77
CA LEU A 4 10.03 -10.29 12.24
C LEU A 4 9.44 -10.91 10.97
N GLY A 5 8.14 -10.72 10.77
CA GLY A 5 7.49 -11.00 9.49
C GLY A 5 7.83 -9.93 8.45
N PRO A 6 7.63 -10.20 7.15
CA PRO A 6 7.83 -9.21 6.10
C PRO A 6 6.84 -8.04 6.25
N ALA A 7 7.32 -6.82 6.03
CA ALA A 7 6.51 -5.60 6.04
C ALA A 7 6.89 -4.71 4.85
N MET A 8 5.96 -4.49 3.93
CA MET A 8 6.14 -3.55 2.82
C MET A 8 5.50 -2.22 3.16
N LEU A 9 6.27 -1.13 3.08
CA LEU A 9 5.80 0.23 3.32
C LEU A 9 5.78 1.02 2.02
N PHE A 10 4.58 1.42 1.59
CA PHE A 10 4.40 2.30 0.43
C PHE A 10 4.20 3.75 0.92
N PHE A 11 5.17 4.62 0.64
CA PHE A 11 5.16 6.02 1.07
C PHE A 11 5.09 6.95 -0.14
N GLY A 12 4.25 7.98 -0.08
CA GLY A 12 4.06 8.94 -1.18
C GLY A 12 4.24 10.38 -0.73
N CYS A 13 5.03 11.16 -1.49
CA CYS A 13 5.16 12.61 -1.29
C CYS A 13 5.39 13.33 -2.63
N ARG A 14 5.66 14.64 -2.62
CA ARG A 14 5.89 15.41 -3.85
C ARG A 14 7.33 15.27 -4.32
N HIS A 15 8.29 15.50 -3.44
CA HIS A 15 9.70 15.54 -3.81
C HIS A 15 10.57 15.02 -2.66
N PRO A 16 11.60 14.19 -2.94
CA PRO A 16 12.45 13.61 -1.89
C PRO A 16 13.08 14.66 -0.97
N ASP A 17 13.50 15.79 -1.54
CA ASP A 17 14.18 16.86 -0.78
C ASP A 17 13.24 17.91 -0.16
N GLN A 18 11.91 17.75 -0.24
CA GLN A 18 10.95 18.76 0.24
C GLN A 18 10.04 18.22 1.34
N ASP A 19 9.38 17.10 1.08
CA ASP A 19 8.28 16.61 1.92
C ASP A 19 8.34 15.09 2.15
N PHE A 20 9.55 14.52 2.05
CA PHE A 20 9.80 13.16 2.48
C PHE A 20 9.93 13.09 4.00
N LEU A 21 8.78 13.02 4.67
CA LEU A 21 8.69 12.93 6.12
C LEU A 21 9.41 11.68 6.63
N TYR A 22 10.24 11.86 7.68
CA TYR A 22 11.02 10.80 8.32
C TYR A 22 11.95 10.04 7.36
N ALA A 23 12.46 10.71 6.33
CA ALA A 23 13.26 10.05 5.29
C ALA A 23 14.45 9.26 5.86
N ASP A 24 15.17 9.81 6.84
CA ASP A 24 16.35 9.17 7.41
C ASP A 24 15.97 7.97 8.27
N GLU A 25 14.92 8.09 9.09
CA GLU A 25 14.42 6.99 9.92
C GLU A 25 13.85 5.85 9.08
N LEU A 26 13.07 6.16 8.03
CA LEU A 26 12.49 5.15 7.14
C LEU A 26 13.57 4.39 6.36
N LYS A 27 14.61 5.09 5.89
CA LYS A 27 15.78 4.45 5.24
C LYS A 27 16.58 3.61 6.23
N ALA A 28 16.71 4.05 7.48
CA ALA A 28 17.37 3.27 8.52
C ALA A 28 16.60 1.97 8.81
N PHE A 29 15.26 2.03 8.90
CA PHE A 29 14.42 0.84 9.07
C PHE A 29 14.53 -0.14 7.91
N GLU A 30 14.67 0.36 6.68
CA GLU A 30 14.97 -0.49 5.52
C GLU A 30 16.35 -1.14 5.61
N ALA A 31 17.39 -0.37 5.96
CA ALA A 31 18.74 -0.89 6.15
C ALA A 31 18.83 -1.96 7.25
N ASP A 32 18.04 -1.80 8.32
CA ASP A 32 17.94 -2.75 9.42
C ASP A 32 17.02 -3.95 9.12
N GLY A 33 16.37 -3.96 7.94
CA GLY A 33 15.47 -5.04 7.50
C GLY A 33 14.13 -5.10 8.25
N ILE A 34 13.71 -3.99 8.87
CA ILE A 34 12.44 -3.87 9.60
C ILE A 34 11.27 -3.72 8.62
N THR A 35 11.48 -2.95 7.55
CA THR A 35 10.50 -2.72 6.49
C THR A 35 11.18 -2.71 5.13
N GLU A 36 10.43 -2.97 4.07
CA GLU A 36 10.85 -2.69 2.70
C GLU A 36 10.16 -1.43 2.21
N LEU A 37 10.94 -0.41 1.82
CA LEU A 37 10.44 0.93 1.60
C LEU A 37 10.25 1.22 0.10
N HIS A 38 9.00 1.41 -0.30
CA HIS A 38 8.62 1.80 -1.65
C HIS A 38 8.16 3.25 -1.67
N THR A 39 8.93 4.13 -2.34
CA THR A 39 8.65 5.57 -2.36
C THR A 39 8.11 6.06 -3.70
N ALA A 40 6.99 6.79 -3.66
CA ALA A 40 6.34 7.41 -4.80
C ALA A 40 6.51 8.94 -4.73
N PHE A 41 7.25 9.52 -5.67
CA PHE A 41 7.44 10.97 -5.77
C PHE A 41 6.61 11.56 -6.91
N SER A 42 5.53 12.27 -6.57
CA SER A 42 4.56 12.77 -7.54
C SER A 42 5.03 14.00 -8.34
N ARG A 43 6.12 14.66 -7.93
CA ARG A 43 6.65 15.89 -8.55
C ARG A 43 8.18 15.93 -8.72
N ALA A 44 8.89 14.84 -8.43
CA ALA A 44 10.34 14.77 -8.61
C ALA A 44 10.74 14.59 -10.08
N GLN A 45 10.02 13.72 -10.78
CA GLN A 45 10.25 13.42 -12.19
C GLN A 45 8.94 13.03 -12.88
N ALA A 46 8.91 13.09 -14.21
CA ALA A 46 7.81 12.57 -15.00
C ALA A 46 8.06 11.08 -15.33
N PRO A 47 7.02 10.23 -15.37
CA PRO A 47 5.62 10.52 -15.06
C PRO A 47 5.36 10.66 -13.54
N LYS A 48 4.23 11.26 -13.17
CA LYS A 48 3.82 11.33 -11.75
C LYS A 48 3.59 9.93 -11.20
N THR A 49 4.24 9.60 -10.10
CA THR A 49 4.08 8.30 -9.42
C THR A 49 3.34 8.48 -8.10
N TYR A 50 2.37 7.61 -7.85
CA TYR A 50 1.61 7.51 -6.61
C TYR A 50 1.72 6.10 -6.00
N VAL A 51 1.34 5.95 -4.73
CA VAL A 51 1.49 4.67 -4.00
C VAL A 51 0.73 3.51 -4.66
N GLN A 52 -0.46 3.74 -5.21
CA GLN A 52 -1.23 2.74 -5.94
C GLN A 52 -0.51 2.23 -7.20
N ASN A 53 0.36 3.04 -7.82
CA ASN A 53 1.18 2.60 -8.94
C ASN A 53 2.25 1.60 -8.47
N LEU A 54 2.85 1.85 -7.30
CA LEU A 54 3.84 0.95 -6.72
C LEU A 54 3.20 -0.34 -6.20
N VAL A 55 2.03 -0.26 -5.58
CA VAL A 55 1.23 -1.44 -5.17
C VAL A 55 0.93 -2.33 -6.38
N ALA A 56 0.56 -1.74 -7.52
CA ALA A 56 0.33 -2.49 -8.76
C ALA A 56 1.62 -3.08 -9.34
N ALA A 57 2.74 -2.34 -9.31
CA ALA A 57 4.04 -2.84 -9.77
C ALA A 57 4.53 -4.04 -8.93
N GLU A 58 4.28 -4.01 -7.62
CA GLU A 58 4.63 -5.09 -6.68
C GLU A 58 3.50 -6.12 -6.52
N SER A 59 2.55 -6.20 -7.46
CA SER A 59 1.32 -6.98 -7.32
C SER A 59 1.53 -8.44 -6.93
N GLU A 60 2.56 -9.09 -7.45
CA GLU A 60 2.89 -10.49 -7.11
C GLU A 60 3.25 -10.66 -5.64
N ARG A 61 4.07 -9.74 -5.12
CA ARG A 61 4.57 -9.79 -3.74
C ARG A 61 3.51 -9.36 -2.76
N VAL A 62 2.79 -8.28 -3.08
CA VAL A 62 1.60 -7.83 -2.34
C VAL A 62 0.60 -8.97 -2.24
N TRP A 63 0.29 -9.63 -3.36
CA TRP A 63 -0.65 -10.75 -3.38
C TRP A 63 -0.17 -11.94 -2.53
N SER A 64 1.09 -12.33 -2.68
CA SER A 64 1.70 -13.41 -1.89
C SER A 64 1.59 -13.14 -0.38
N LEU A 65 1.84 -11.91 0.07
CA LEU A 65 1.68 -11.53 1.48
C LEU A 65 0.22 -11.65 1.93
N ILE A 66 -0.73 -11.20 1.10
CA ILE A 66 -2.16 -11.31 1.43
C ILE A 66 -2.61 -12.77 1.53
N GLU A 67 -2.14 -13.66 0.64
CA GLU A 67 -2.44 -15.10 0.75
C GLU A 67 -1.84 -15.72 2.02
N ASN A 68 -0.68 -15.22 2.46
CA ASN A 68 -0.01 -15.64 3.69
C ASN A 68 -0.53 -14.96 4.97
N GLY A 69 -1.68 -14.30 4.92
CA GLY A 69 -2.33 -13.77 6.11
C GLY A 69 -1.96 -12.34 6.49
N ALA A 70 -1.30 -11.58 5.61
CA ALA A 70 -0.93 -10.19 5.89
C ALA A 70 -2.14 -9.31 6.24
N ILE A 71 -1.88 -8.26 7.00
CA ILE A 71 -2.79 -7.18 7.32
C ILE A 71 -2.38 -5.97 6.51
N ILE A 72 -3.35 -5.36 5.83
CA ILE A 72 -3.16 -4.15 5.03
C ILE A 72 -3.60 -2.96 5.88
N TYR A 73 -2.74 -1.96 5.97
CA TYR A 73 -3.03 -0.69 6.62
C TYR A 73 -2.99 0.42 5.58
N VAL A 74 -4.01 1.28 5.57
CA VAL A 74 -4.04 2.48 4.71
C VAL A 74 -4.31 3.69 5.60
N CYS A 75 -3.39 4.65 5.57
CA CYS A 75 -3.47 5.88 6.37
C CYS A 75 -3.29 7.11 5.48
N GLY A 76 -4.03 8.18 5.73
CA GLY A 76 -3.93 9.44 4.99
C GLY A 76 -5.25 9.91 4.39
N ASP A 77 -5.20 10.36 3.13
CA ASP A 77 -6.37 10.93 2.44
C ASP A 77 -7.41 9.86 2.09
N GLY A 78 -8.57 9.93 2.76
CA GLY A 78 -9.72 9.07 2.50
C GLY A 78 -10.57 9.51 1.30
N GLY A 79 -10.32 10.69 0.74
CA GLY A 79 -11.10 11.22 -0.38
C GLY A 79 -10.61 10.74 -1.75
N LYS A 80 -9.30 10.56 -1.94
CA LYS A 80 -8.71 10.15 -3.23
C LYS A 80 -7.71 9.02 -3.09
N MET A 81 -6.78 9.11 -2.14
CA MET A 81 -5.69 8.14 -2.01
C MET A 81 -6.20 6.75 -1.60
N GLU A 82 -7.01 6.63 -0.55
CA GLU A 82 -7.55 5.33 -0.12
C GLU A 82 -8.39 4.65 -1.22
N PRO A 83 -9.34 5.34 -1.90
CA PRO A 83 -10.09 4.72 -2.99
C PRO A 83 -9.21 4.18 -4.12
N ASP A 84 -8.14 4.90 -4.49
CA ASP A 84 -7.20 4.48 -5.53
C ASP A 84 -6.38 3.25 -5.11
N VAL A 85 -5.94 3.19 -3.83
CA VAL A 85 -5.27 2.02 -3.26
C VAL A 85 -6.22 0.82 -3.20
N LYS A 86 -7.46 1.03 -2.75
CA LYS A 86 -8.51 0.00 -2.73
C LYS A 86 -8.73 -0.56 -4.14
N ALA A 87 -8.83 0.31 -5.15
CA ALA A 87 -9.01 -0.08 -6.54
C ALA A 87 -7.82 -0.92 -7.07
N ALA A 88 -6.58 -0.56 -6.74
CA ALA A 88 -5.39 -1.32 -7.11
C ALA A 88 -5.42 -2.73 -6.48
N LEU A 89 -5.73 -2.85 -5.19
CA LEU A 89 -5.84 -4.14 -4.50
C LEU A 89 -6.94 -5.02 -5.08
N VAL A 90 -8.10 -4.44 -5.37
CA VAL A 90 -9.22 -5.14 -6.04
C VAL A 90 -8.82 -5.62 -7.43
N ALA A 91 -8.07 -4.82 -8.20
CA ALA A 91 -7.57 -5.22 -9.52
C ALA A 91 -6.62 -6.41 -9.42
N ILE A 92 -5.69 -6.39 -8.45
CA ILE A 92 -4.78 -7.53 -8.18
C ILE A 92 -5.59 -8.80 -7.87
N TYR A 93 -6.60 -8.72 -6.99
CA TYR A 93 -7.43 -9.88 -6.69
C TYR A 93 -8.16 -10.44 -7.91
N ARG A 94 -8.74 -9.55 -8.75
CA ARG A 94 -9.46 -9.95 -9.97
C ARG A 94 -8.56 -10.70 -10.92
N GLU A 95 -7.35 -10.22 -11.14
CA GLU A 95 -6.36 -10.87 -11.99
C GLU A 95 -5.96 -12.24 -11.40
N ARG A 96 -5.59 -12.28 -10.13
CA ARG A 96 -5.06 -13.49 -9.47
C ARG A 96 -6.09 -14.59 -9.27
N LYS A 97 -7.36 -14.24 -9.10
CA LYS A 97 -8.46 -15.21 -8.92
C LYS A 97 -9.37 -15.33 -10.13
N SER A 98 -9.09 -14.63 -11.24
CA SER A 98 -9.99 -14.54 -12.40
C SER A 98 -11.43 -14.18 -12.00
N ALA A 99 -11.55 -13.28 -11.02
CA ALA A 99 -12.82 -12.93 -10.37
C ALA A 99 -13.52 -11.75 -11.05
N ASP A 100 -14.85 -11.76 -11.00
CA ASP A 100 -15.65 -10.61 -11.42
C ASP A 100 -15.53 -9.44 -10.42
N ALA A 101 -16.06 -8.28 -10.83
CA ALA A 101 -16.00 -7.07 -10.02
C ALA A 101 -16.74 -7.22 -8.68
N ALA A 102 -17.87 -7.92 -8.66
CA ALA A 102 -18.68 -8.07 -7.45
C ALA A 102 -17.98 -8.98 -6.42
N ALA A 103 -17.35 -10.06 -6.87
CA ALA A 103 -16.54 -10.96 -6.04
C ALA A 103 -15.34 -10.24 -5.44
N ALA A 104 -14.66 -9.40 -6.23
CA ALA A 104 -13.50 -8.66 -5.75
C ALA A 104 -13.86 -7.57 -4.73
N LEU A 105 -15.00 -6.89 -4.90
CA LEU A 105 -15.51 -5.95 -3.89
C LEU A 105 -15.88 -6.68 -2.59
N ARG A 106 -16.60 -7.81 -2.67
CA ARG A 106 -16.90 -8.62 -1.48
C ARG A 106 -15.64 -9.09 -0.77
N TRP A 107 -14.59 -9.44 -1.52
CA TRP A 107 -13.32 -9.90 -0.95
C TRP A 107 -12.65 -8.82 -0.09
N ILE A 108 -12.55 -7.59 -0.59
CA ILE A 108 -11.89 -6.52 0.18
C ILE A 108 -12.75 -6.09 1.37
N ASP A 109 -14.07 -6.14 1.25
CA ASP A 109 -14.98 -5.89 2.38
C ASP A 109 -14.86 -6.99 3.46
N ASP A 110 -14.71 -8.26 3.06
CA ASP A 110 -14.44 -9.39 3.97
C ASP A 110 -13.07 -9.28 4.66
N LEU A 111 -12.04 -8.74 3.99
CA LEU A 111 -10.79 -8.39 4.67
C LEU A 111 -11.01 -7.32 5.75
N GLY A 112 -11.88 -6.34 5.48
CA GLY A 112 -12.27 -5.33 6.46
C GLY A 112 -12.92 -5.95 7.70
N THR A 113 -13.93 -6.82 7.52
CA THR A 113 -14.62 -7.47 8.65
C THR A 113 -13.71 -8.39 9.47
N LYS A 114 -12.64 -8.91 8.85
CA LYS A 114 -11.62 -9.74 9.50
C LYS A 114 -10.45 -8.96 10.11
N ASN A 115 -10.52 -7.62 10.15
CA ASN A 115 -9.42 -6.75 10.59
C ASN A 115 -8.11 -6.97 9.82
N ARG A 116 -8.23 -7.31 8.53
CA ARG A 116 -7.10 -7.52 7.60
C ARG A 116 -6.97 -6.40 6.55
N TYR A 117 -7.95 -5.52 6.47
CA TYR A 117 -7.89 -4.25 5.74
C TYR A 117 -8.33 -3.14 6.71
N VAL A 118 -7.37 -2.39 7.24
CA VAL A 118 -7.56 -1.42 8.32
C VAL A 118 -7.29 -0.03 7.80
N LEU A 119 -8.24 0.87 8.05
CA LEU A 119 -8.20 2.24 7.56
C LEU A 119 -8.02 3.22 8.72
N ASP A 120 -7.06 4.12 8.59
CA ASP A 120 -6.91 5.33 9.40
C ASP A 120 -6.86 6.55 8.47
N VAL A 121 -8.01 6.86 7.89
CA VAL A 121 -8.14 7.86 6.82
C VAL A 121 -9.10 8.97 7.20
N TRP A 122 -8.81 10.16 6.71
CA TRP A 122 -9.62 11.35 6.95
C TRP A 122 -9.91 12.10 5.66
N ALA A 123 -11.04 12.81 5.62
CA ALA A 123 -11.31 13.74 4.55
C ALA A 123 -10.43 14.98 4.74
N GLY A 124 -9.56 15.28 3.77
CA GLY A 124 -8.95 16.59 3.65
C GLY A 124 -10.02 17.61 3.24
N GLY A 125 -10.12 18.72 3.98
CA GLY A 125 -11.01 19.84 3.64
C GLY A 125 -10.63 20.55 2.34
#